data_AF-A0A2V6SLC4-F1
#
_entry.id   AF-A0A2V6SLC4-F1
#
_cell.length_a   1.000
_cell.length_b   1.000
_cell.length_c   1.000
_cell.angle_alpha   90.00
_cell.angle_beta   90.00
_cell.angle_gamma   90.00
#
_symmetry.space_group_name_H-M   'P 1'
#
loop_
_entity.id
_entity.type
_entity.pdbx_description
1 polymer ?
#
loop_
_entity_poly.entity_id
_entity_poly.type
_entity_poly.pdbx_seq_one_letter_code
_entity_poly.pdbx_strand_id
1 'polypeptide(L)'
;MNRQISGWTTGVAVVTGIFAGIALWATVAGAQEIRDDLRDIRGDRQDIRRDTRDIREDRGEIRQDNREIRQDARELRGDRQSLRDAIKSGDPQAIRNARRELRQDRREMRHDVAERHHDVRDLRQDRHERDGDVRDLRHDRRELRRDVHARRAG
;
A
#
# COMPACT_ATOMS: atom_id res chain seq x y z
N MET A 1 -14.25 -62.87 7.88
CA MET A 1 -15.23 -63.33 8.90
C MET A 1 -14.49 -63.34 10.23
N ASN A 2 -14.83 -62.63 11.28
CA ASN A 2 -16.08 -62.03 11.73
C ASN A 2 -15.81 -60.73 12.49
N ARG A 3 -16.74 -59.78 12.35
CA ARG A 3 -16.94 -58.64 13.27
C ARG A 3 -17.38 -59.20 14.63
N GLN A 4 -16.98 -58.56 15.73
CA GLN A 4 -17.90 -58.10 16.78
C GLN A 4 -17.31 -56.93 17.59
N ILE A 5 -18.19 -55.98 17.90
CA ILE A 5 -18.02 -54.74 18.65
C ILE A 5 -18.44 -55.02 20.11
N SER A 6 -17.86 -54.29 21.06
CA SER A 6 -18.53 -53.65 22.22
C SER A 6 -17.78 -53.82 23.53
N GLY A 7 -17.71 -52.72 24.30
CA GLY A 7 -17.19 -52.72 25.66
C GLY A 7 -16.60 -51.38 26.09
N TRP A 8 -17.38 -50.29 26.01
CA TRP A 8 -17.13 -49.11 26.84
C TRP A 8 -17.65 -49.42 28.24
N THR A 9 -16.82 -49.27 29.28
CA THR A 9 -17.20 -48.65 30.57
C THR A 9 -16.04 -48.66 31.57
N THR A 10 -15.78 -47.46 32.10
CA THR A 10 -15.35 -47.15 33.47
C THR A 10 -14.02 -47.70 33.99
N GLY A 11 -13.03 -46.81 34.02
CA GLY A 11 -11.89 -46.86 34.93
C GLY A 11 -11.43 -45.45 35.29
N VAL A 12 -12.14 -44.78 36.20
CA VAL A 12 -11.66 -43.56 36.85
C VAL A 12 -10.51 -43.99 37.77
N ALA A 13 -9.28 -43.69 37.37
CA ALA A 13 -8.12 -43.75 38.25
C ALA A 13 -7.73 -42.31 38.61
N VAL A 14 -8.24 -41.86 39.75
CA VAL A 14 -7.73 -40.70 40.48
C VAL A 14 -6.28 -41.02 40.87
N VAL A 15 -5.32 -40.37 40.22
CA VAL A 15 -3.96 -40.25 40.73
C VAL A 15 -3.78 -38.83 41.25
N THR A 16 -4.09 -38.70 42.53
CA THR A 16 -3.58 -37.66 43.41
C THR A 16 -2.06 -37.64 43.37
N GLY A 17 -1.45 -36.49 43.09
CA GLY A 17 0.00 -36.37 43.17
C GLY A 17 0.56 -35.01 42.82
N ILE A 18 0.57 -34.11 43.81
CA ILE A 18 1.48 -32.96 43.97
C ILE A 18 1.16 -31.72 43.10
N PHE A 19 0.21 -30.93 43.63
CA PHE A 19 0.18 -29.47 43.52
C PHE A 19 1.45 -28.90 44.20
N ALA A 20 2.55 -28.77 43.45
CA ALA A 20 3.68 -27.93 43.85
C ALA A 20 3.50 -26.55 43.21
N GLY A 21 2.92 -25.65 44.02
CA GLY A 21 2.78 -24.20 43.86
C GLY A 21 3.28 -23.56 42.57
N ILE A 22 2.37 -23.34 41.63
CA ILE A 22 2.44 -22.17 40.74
C ILE A 22 1.22 -21.33 41.10
N ALA A 23 1.47 -20.20 41.77
CA ALA A 23 0.46 -19.21 42.08
C ALA A 23 -0.21 -18.77 40.77
N LEU A 24 -1.44 -19.24 40.60
CA LEU A 24 -2.35 -18.94 39.52
C LEU A 24 -2.88 -17.50 39.71
N TRP A 25 -2.14 -16.49 39.27
CA TRP A 25 -2.65 -15.11 39.13
C TRP A 25 -2.30 -14.48 37.77
N ALA A 26 -2.03 -15.28 36.75
CA ALA A 26 -2.15 -14.78 35.38
C ALA A 26 -3.65 -14.63 35.07
N THR A 27 -4.20 -13.43 35.21
CA THR A 27 -5.56 -13.16 34.74
C THR A 27 -5.60 -13.40 33.22
N VAL A 28 -6.42 -14.35 32.78
CA VAL A 28 -6.57 -14.73 31.36
C VAL A 28 -6.81 -13.51 30.47
N ALA A 29 -7.55 -12.52 30.98
CA ALA A 29 -7.85 -11.25 30.32
C ALA A 29 -6.60 -10.51 29.83
N GLY A 30 -5.52 -10.54 30.61
CA GLY A 30 -4.34 -9.75 30.28
C GLY A 30 -3.33 -10.42 29.35
N ALA A 31 -3.30 -11.75 29.34
CA ALA A 31 -2.59 -12.48 28.30
C ALA A 31 -3.34 -12.42 26.96
N GLN A 32 -4.64 -12.14 26.99
CA GLN A 32 -5.48 -11.97 25.81
C GLN A 32 -5.26 -10.59 25.17
N GLU A 33 -5.26 -9.52 25.96
CA GLU A 33 -4.94 -8.15 25.51
C GLU A 33 -3.60 -8.06 24.76
N ILE A 34 -2.51 -8.60 25.34
CA ILE A 34 -1.19 -8.67 24.66
C ILE A 34 -1.24 -9.43 23.33
N ARG A 35 -2.09 -10.47 23.23
CA ARG A 35 -2.23 -11.24 21.98
C ARG A 35 -2.99 -10.45 20.93
N ASP A 36 -3.99 -9.67 21.35
CA ASP A 36 -4.76 -8.80 20.47
C ASP A 36 -3.87 -7.66 19.96
N ASP A 37 -3.09 -6.98 20.83
CA ASP A 37 -2.10 -5.97 20.41
C ASP A 37 -1.09 -6.53 19.40
N LEU A 38 -0.59 -7.75 19.62
CA LEU A 38 0.34 -8.41 18.69
C LEU A 38 -0.32 -8.75 17.35
N ARG A 39 -1.63 -9.01 17.35
CA ARG A 39 -2.41 -9.26 16.14
C ARG A 39 -2.59 -7.96 15.35
N ASP A 40 -2.93 -6.88 16.03
CA ASP A 40 -3.13 -5.56 15.41
C ASP A 40 -1.80 -5.05 14.82
N ILE A 41 -0.71 -5.09 15.60
CA ILE A 41 0.66 -4.78 15.13
C ILE A 41 1.06 -5.62 13.91
N ARG A 42 0.55 -6.86 13.78
CA ARG A 42 0.79 -7.70 12.61
C ARG A 42 -0.04 -7.25 11.41
N GLY A 43 -1.29 -6.83 11.65
CA GLY A 43 -2.17 -6.17 10.69
C GLY A 43 -1.53 -4.91 10.10
N ASP A 44 -1.15 -3.94 10.94
CA ASP A 44 -0.58 -2.67 10.46
C ASP A 44 0.69 -2.89 9.65
N ARG A 45 1.54 -3.86 10.06
CA ARG A 45 2.73 -4.23 9.30
C ARG A 45 2.39 -4.77 7.92
N GLN A 46 1.28 -5.48 7.77
CA GLN A 46 0.82 -6.01 6.50
C GLN A 46 0.28 -4.88 5.62
N ASP A 47 -0.48 -3.95 6.19
CA ASP A 47 -1.06 -2.84 5.44
C ASP A 47 0.01 -1.85 5.00
N ILE A 48 0.92 -1.42 5.87
CA ILE A 48 2.09 -0.61 5.49
C ILE A 48 2.91 -1.25 4.35
N ARG A 49 3.00 -2.59 4.30
CA ARG A 49 3.69 -3.30 3.22
C ARG A 49 2.93 -3.21 1.90
N ARG A 50 1.60 -3.27 1.93
CA ARG A 50 0.74 -3.08 0.76
C ARG A 50 0.87 -1.65 0.26
N ASP A 51 0.68 -0.64 1.10
CA ASP A 51 0.80 0.75 0.70
C ASP A 51 2.20 1.06 0.16
N THR A 52 3.25 0.47 0.74
CA THR A 52 4.62 0.63 0.23
C THR A 52 4.79 0.05 -1.18
N ARG A 53 4.08 -1.04 -1.48
CA ARG A 53 4.06 -1.64 -2.82
C ARG A 53 3.27 -0.75 -3.78
N ASP A 54 2.11 -0.28 -3.39
CA ASP A 54 1.24 0.56 -4.23
C ASP A 54 1.96 1.88 -4.57
N ILE A 55 2.54 2.56 -3.57
CA ILE A 55 3.43 3.74 -3.74
C ILE A 55 4.60 3.46 -4.70
N ARG A 56 5.08 2.22 -4.80
CA ARG A 56 6.15 1.85 -5.74
C ARG A 56 5.61 1.69 -7.15
N GLU A 57 4.42 1.13 -7.31
CA GLU A 57 3.70 0.97 -8.57
C GLU A 57 3.36 2.36 -9.14
N ASP A 58 2.76 3.28 -8.36
CA ASP A 58 2.45 4.65 -8.80
C ASP A 58 3.70 5.43 -9.24
N ARG A 59 4.82 5.25 -8.54
CA ARG A 59 6.10 5.85 -8.96
C ARG A 59 6.57 5.29 -10.31
N GLY A 60 6.23 4.04 -10.61
CA GLY A 60 6.49 3.41 -11.89
C GLY A 60 5.65 4.06 -13.00
N GLU A 61 4.36 4.21 -12.76
CA GLU A 61 3.39 4.84 -13.66
C GLU A 61 3.78 6.29 -13.96
N ILE A 62 4.01 7.11 -12.93
CA ILE A 62 4.47 8.50 -13.10
C ILE A 62 5.76 8.58 -13.94
N ARG A 63 6.67 7.59 -13.84
CA ARG A 63 7.88 7.57 -14.67
C ARG A 63 7.56 7.27 -16.13
N GLN A 64 6.56 6.45 -16.39
CA GLN A 64 6.05 6.17 -17.73
C GLN A 64 5.39 7.41 -18.32
N ASP A 65 4.48 8.08 -17.61
CA ASP A 65 3.84 9.32 -18.12
C ASP A 65 4.89 10.38 -18.44
N ASN A 66 5.92 10.50 -17.60
CA ASN A 66 7.04 11.42 -17.87
C ASN A 66 7.83 11.06 -19.15
N ARG A 67 7.84 9.79 -19.58
CA ARG A 67 8.45 9.40 -20.86
C ARG A 67 7.53 9.70 -22.03
N GLU A 68 6.22 9.53 -21.86
CA GLU A 68 5.19 9.82 -22.86
C GLU A 68 5.14 11.33 -23.11
N ILE A 69 4.98 12.15 -22.07
CA ILE A 69 5.04 13.63 -22.16
C ILE A 69 6.31 14.13 -22.86
N ARG A 70 7.45 13.44 -22.68
CA ARG A 70 8.71 13.79 -23.37
C ARG A 70 8.69 13.44 -24.86
N GLN A 71 7.99 12.39 -25.25
CA GLN A 71 7.77 12.03 -26.65
C GLN A 71 6.85 13.05 -27.30
N ASP A 72 5.71 13.38 -26.68
CA ASP A 72 4.76 14.38 -27.18
C ASP A 72 5.43 15.76 -27.31
N ALA A 73 6.38 16.09 -26.41
CA ALA A 73 7.16 17.32 -26.52
C ALA A 73 8.12 17.35 -27.71
N ARG A 74 8.60 16.20 -28.17
CA ARG A 74 9.38 16.09 -29.40
C ARG A 74 8.48 16.19 -30.62
N GLU A 75 7.30 15.57 -30.58
CA GLU A 75 6.30 15.63 -31.65
C GLU A 75 5.81 17.06 -31.85
N LEU A 76 5.41 17.75 -30.78
CA LEU A 76 5.07 19.18 -30.82
C LEU A 76 6.18 20.05 -31.40
N ARG A 77 7.45 19.68 -31.21
CA ARG A 77 8.57 20.40 -31.82
C ARG A 77 8.62 20.16 -33.33
N GLY A 78 8.37 18.93 -33.77
CA GLY A 78 8.20 18.56 -35.17
C GLY A 78 7.04 19.31 -35.82
N ASP A 79 5.87 19.31 -35.18
CA ASP A 79 4.68 20.03 -35.65
C ASP A 79 4.89 21.53 -35.79
N ARG A 80 5.62 22.14 -34.84
CA ARG A 80 6.02 23.55 -34.95
C ARG A 80 6.91 23.79 -36.17
N GLN A 81 7.77 22.84 -36.52
CA GLN A 81 8.60 22.92 -37.71
C GLN A 81 7.76 22.75 -38.98
N SER A 82 6.87 21.74 -39.03
CA SER A 82 5.90 21.54 -40.12
C SER A 82 5.05 22.78 -40.37
N LEU A 83 4.56 23.43 -39.30
CA LEU A 83 3.82 24.69 -39.42
C LEU A 83 4.68 25.81 -39.99
N ARG A 84 5.95 25.92 -39.60
CA ARG A 84 6.87 26.92 -40.16
C ARG A 84 7.10 26.68 -41.65
N ASP A 85 7.28 25.43 -42.06
CA ASP A 85 7.52 25.09 -43.46
C ASP A 85 6.25 25.26 -44.31
N ALA A 86 5.08 24.93 -43.78
CA ALA A 86 3.79 25.25 -44.40
C ALA A 86 3.61 26.77 -44.58
N ILE A 87 3.97 27.58 -43.58
CA ILE A 87 3.94 29.05 -43.69
C ILE A 87 4.88 29.54 -44.80
N LYS A 88 6.09 28.98 -44.93
CA LYS A 88 7.03 29.34 -46.01
C LYS A 88 6.50 28.96 -47.39
N SER A 89 5.81 27.84 -47.50
CA SER A 89 5.22 27.39 -48.78
C SER A 89 4.11 28.32 -49.27
N GLY A 90 3.48 29.08 -48.37
CA GLY A 90 2.35 29.96 -48.69
C GLY A 90 1.03 29.24 -48.94
N ASP A 91 0.98 27.90 -48.87
CA ASP A 91 -0.25 27.14 -49.07
C ASP A 91 -1.21 27.31 -47.86
N PRO A 92 -2.37 27.96 -48.03
CA PRO A 92 -3.34 28.17 -46.95
C PRO A 92 -3.92 26.87 -46.41
N GLN A 93 -3.95 25.79 -47.19
CA GLN A 93 -4.47 24.50 -46.75
C GLN A 93 -3.45 23.78 -45.86
N ALA A 94 -2.19 23.71 -46.28
CA ALA A 94 -1.10 23.17 -45.45
C ALA A 94 -1.00 23.91 -44.10
N ILE A 95 -1.08 25.25 -44.10
CA ILE A 95 -1.03 26.05 -42.86
C ILE A 95 -2.20 25.72 -41.93
N ARG A 96 -3.41 25.55 -42.48
CA ARG A 96 -4.60 25.21 -41.69
C ARG A 96 -4.47 23.82 -41.07
N ASN A 97 -3.98 22.84 -41.83
CA ASN A 97 -3.78 21.47 -41.33
C ASN A 97 -2.71 21.44 -40.22
N ALA A 98 -1.54 22.03 -40.46
CA ALA A 98 -0.46 22.07 -39.47
C ALA A 98 -0.86 22.83 -38.18
N ARG A 99 -1.71 23.87 -38.27
CA ARG A 99 -2.27 24.53 -37.07
C ARG A 99 -3.24 23.64 -36.31
N ARG A 100 -4.00 22.82 -37.02
CA ARG A 100 -4.98 21.90 -36.41
C ARG A 100 -4.27 20.80 -35.64
N GLU A 101 -3.29 20.16 -36.26
CA GLU A 101 -2.42 19.14 -35.65
C GLU A 101 -1.74 19.70 -34.40
N LEU A 102 -0.99 20.80 -34.53
CA LEU A 102 -0.34 21.45 -33.39
C LEU A 102 -1.30 21.80 -32.23
N ARG A 103 -2.55 22.15 -32.53
CA ARG A 103 -3.56 22.44 -31.51
C ARG A 103 -4.05 21.17 -30.82
N GLN A 104 -4.17 20.07 -31.55
CA GLN A 104 -4.57 18.78 -31.04
C GLN A 104 -3.49 18.22 -30.10
N ASP A 105 -2.24 18.13 -30.56
CA ASP A 105 -1.10 17.67 -29.76
C ASP A 105 -0.93 18.50 -28.48
N ARG A 106 -1.14 19.81 -28.56
CA ARG A 106 -1.06 20.69 -27.38
C ARG A 106 -2.19 20.42 -26.38
N ARG A 107 -3.35 19.95 -26.83
CA ARG A 107 -4.46 19.55 -25.94
C ARG A 107 -4.17 18.22 -25.28
N GLU A 108 -3.67 17.26 -26.04
CA GLU A 108 -3.28 15.93 -25.57
C GLU A 108 -2.19 16.07 -24.50
N MET A 109 -1.07 16.75 -24.80
CA MET A 109 -0.03 17.02 -23.81
C MET A 109 -0.54 17.72 -22.54
N ARG A 110 -1.53 18.61 -22.66
CA ARG A 110 -2.11 19.27 -21.49
C ARG A 110 -2.89 18.30 -20.61
N HIS A 111 -3.55 17.32 -21.22
CA HIS A 111 -4.24 16.25 -20.53
C HIS A 111 -3.25 15.38 -19.77
N ASP A 112 -2.22 14.87 -20.45
CA ASP A 112 -1.22 13.97 -19.86
C ASP A 112 -0.47 14.64 -18.71
N VAL A 113 -0.13 15.93 -18.89
CA VAL A 113 0.49 16.73 -17.81
C VAL A 113 -0.46 16.91 -16.62
N ALA A 114 -1.77 17.03 -16.84
CA ALA A 114 -2.77 17.18 -15.79
C ALA A 114 -3.00 15.86 -15.04
N GLU A 115 -3.08 14.74 -15.76
CA GLU A 115 -3.18 13.38 -15.19
C GLU A 115 -1.97 13.07 -14.32
N ARG A 116 -0.75 13.22 -14.86
CA ARG A 116 0.48 13.07 -14.06
C ARG A 116 0.49 13.98 -12.81
N HIS A 117 -0.11 15.16 -12.90
CA HIS A 117 -0.24 16.05 -11.74
C HIS A 117 -1.21 15.52 -10.68
N HIS A 118 -2.28 14.84 -11.09
CA HIS A 118 -3.18 14.10 -10.22
C HIS A 118 -2.44 12.95 -9.54
N ASP A 119 -1.76 12.09 -10.29
CA ASP A 119 -1.07 10.92 -9.73
C ASP A 119 0.02 11.33 -8.74
N VAL A 120 0.73 12.43 -9.01
CA VAL A 120 1.72 12.99 -8.08
C VAL A 120 1.07 13.50 -6.79
N ARG A 121 -0.19 13.96 -6.80
CA ARG A 121 -0.92 14.36 -5.60
C ARG A 121 -1.36 13.13 -4.81
N ASP A 122 -1.92 12.14 -5.47
CA ASP A 122 -2.36 10.88 -4.85
C ASP A 122 -1.18 10.19 -4.17
N LEU A 123 -0.07 10.01 -4.90
CA LEU A 123 1.17 9.47 -4.35
C LEU A 123 1.71 10.24 -3.13
N ARG A 124 1.44 11.54 -3.02
CA ARG A 124 1.81 12.32 -1.83
C ARG A 124 0.89 12.02 -0.66
N GLN A 125 -0.39 11.85 -0.93
CA GLN A 125 -1.39 11.46 0.07
C GLN A 125 -1.12 10.05 0.59
N ASP A 126 -0.91 9.06 -0.27
CA ASP A 126 -0.64 7.67 0.15
C ASP A 126 0.62 7.58 1.02
N ARG A 127 1.65 8.36 0.68
CA ARG A 127 2.85 8.47 1.52
C ARG A 127 2.55 9.07 2.89
N HIS A 128 1.67 10.07 2.96
CA HIS A 128 1.30 10.70 4.21
C HIS A 128 0.52 9.75 5.12
N GLU A 129 -0.42 9.00 4.54
CA GLU A 129 -1.23 7.98 5.22
C GLU A 129 -0.33 6.86 5.75
N ARG A 130 0.51 6.26 4.89
CA ARG A 130 1.49 5.25 5.31
C ARG A 130 2.48 5.76 6.36
N ASP A 131 2.86 7.03 6.31
CA ASP A 131 3.69 7.64 7.35
C ASP A 131 2.92 7.76 8.69
N GLY A 132 1.61 7.95 8.65
CA GLY A 132 0.68 7.84 9.77
C GLY A 132 0.67 6.46 10.38
N ASP A 133 0.38 5.43 9.59
CA ASP A 133 0.33 4.04 10.06
C ASP A 133 1.66 3.60 10.68
N VAL A 134 2.78 4.05 10.09
CA VAL A 134 4.12 3.81 10.66
C VAL A 134 4.31 4.49 12.01
N ARG A 135 3.71 5.65 12.27
CA ARG A 135 3.75 6.32 13.58
C ARG A 135 2.91 5.57 14.61
N ASP A 136 1.71 5.16 14.22
CA ASP A 136 0.78 4.45 15.11
C ASP A 136 1.35 3.09 15.51
N LEU A 137 1.85 2.31 14.54
CA LEU A 137 2.58 1.07 14.79
C LEU A 137 3.81 1.24 15.72
N ARG A 138 4.45 2.42 15.73
CA ARG A 138 5.55 2.71 16.67
C ARG A 138 5.01 3.00 18.07
N HIS A 139 3.85 3.63 18.17
CA HIS A 139 3.16 3.89 19.42
C HIS A 139 2.72 2.58 20.08
N ASP A 140 2.00 1.73 19.35
CA ASP A 140 1.47 0.46 19.87
C ASP A 140 2.59 -0.45 20.36
N ARG A 141 3.70 -0.49 19.63
CA ARG A 141 4.90 -1.22 20.07
C ARG A 141 5.52 -0.67 21.34
N ARG A 142 5.41 0.63 21.62
CA ARG A 142 5.90 1.22 22.87
C ARG A 142 4.95 0.91 24.03
N GLU A 143 3.65 0.95 23.80
CA GLU A 143 2.63 0.61 24.78
C GLU A 143 2.72 -0.86 25.17
N LEU A 144 2.70 -1.77 24.19
CA LEU A 144 2.89 -3.20 24.42
C LEU A 144 4.16 -3.50 25.22
N ARG A 145 5.26 -2.77 24.95
CA ARG A 145 6.51 -2.92 25.72
C ARG A 145 6.34 -2.49 27.18
N ARG A 146 5.61 -1.41 27.44
CA ARG A 146 5.30 -0.95 28.80
C ARG A 146 4.41 -1.95 29.52
N ASP A 147 3.38 -2.47 28.87
CA ASP A 147 2.44 -3.43 29.48
C ASP A 147 3.13 -4.75 29.83
N VAL A 148 3.96 -5.26 28.91
CA VAL A 148 4.81 -6.42 29.16
C VAL A 148 5.80 -6.16 30.29
N HIS A 149 6.37 -4.96 30.40
CA HIS A 149 7.30 -4.63 31.46
C HIS A 149 6.60 -4.50 32.83
N ALA A 150 5.48 -3.79 32.90
CA ALA A 150 4.70 -3.60 34.12
C ALA A 150 4.28 -4.94 34.72
N ARG A 151 3.84 -5.88 33.87
CA ARG A 151 3.45 -7.25 34.29
C ARG A 151 4.61 -8.12 34.75
N ARG A 152 5.84 -7.86 34.31
CA ARG A 152 7.02 -8.59 34.79
C ARG A 152 7.55 -8.04 36.11
N ALA A 153 7.15 -6.82 36.48
CA ALA A 153 7.64 -6.11 37.66
C ALA A 153 6.67 -6.15 38.85
N GLY A 154 5.39 -6.49 38.62
CA GLY A 154 4.40 -6.80 39.66
C GLY A 154 4.26 -8.30 39.86
#